data_AF-A0A4Q3SIK4-F1
#
_entry.id   AF-A0A4Q3SIK4-F1
#
_cell.length_a   1.000
_cell.length_b   1.000
_cell.length_c   1.000
_cell.angle_alpha   90.00
_cell.angle_beta   90.00
_cell.angle_gamma   90.00
#
_symmetry.space_group_name_H-M   'P 1'
#
loop_
_entity.id
_entity.type
_entity.pdbx_description
1 polymer ?
#
loop_
_entity_poly.entity_id
_entity_poly.type
_entity_poly.pdbx_seq_one_letter_code
_entity_poly.pdbx_strand_id
1 'polypeptide(L)'
;LQGRWRPKLVLHYIQDWYHEPDLLIDISDVFEQKMNAVKAYSTQFFAASDSDEGPQTYISTPDFLDSVIARARMLGKRLGVKYAEGFISQKKIGIRSLDSIIQIET
;
A
#
# COMPACT_ATOMS: atom_id res chain seq x y z
N LEU A 1 12.68 33.16 7.77
CA LEU A 1 11.32 32.60 7.58
C LEU A 1 11.35 31.65 6.39
N GLN A 2 10.75 30.47 6.49
CA GLN A 2 10.63 29.55 5.35
C GLN A 2 9.66 30.14 4.31
N GLY A 3 10.05 30.12 3.04
CA GLY A 3 9.26 30.66 1.93
C GLY A 3 8.02 29.83 1.60
N ARG A 4 7.14 30.36 0.73
CA ARG A 4 5.97 29.63 0.24
C ARG A 4 6.43 28.37 -0.50
N TRP A 5 5.86 27.23 -0.11
CA TRP A 5 6.12 25.94 -0.74
C TRP A 5 4.82 25.36 -1.31
N ARG A 6 4.87 24.87 -2.55
CA ARG A 6 3.76 24.17 -3.20
C ARG A 6 4.22 22.76 -3.58
N PRO A 7 3.57 21.70 -3.08
CA PRO A 7 3.89 20.33 -3.47
C PRO A 7 3.81 20.14 -4.99
N LYS A 8 4.82 19.45 -5.55
CA LYS A 8 4.88 19.18 -7.00
C LYS A 8 3.96 18.03 -7.42
N LEU A 9 3.70 17.10 -6.50
CA LEU A 9 2.90 15.90 -6.68
C LEU A 9 2.19 15.57 -5.37
N VAL A 10 0.92 15.19 -5.45
CA VAL A 10 0.11 14.71 -4.33
C VAL A 10 -0.55 13.42 -4.80
N LEU A 11 -0.37 12.36 -4.03
CA LEU A 11 -0.91 11.02 -4.29
C LEU A 11 -1.69 10.55 -3.07
N HIS A 12 -2.74 9.77 -3.30
CA HIS A 12 -3.56 9.16 -2.25
C HIS A 12 -3.34 7.65 -2.26
N TYR A 13 -2.87 7.09 -1.16
CA TYR A 13 -2.70 5.64 -1.02
C TYR A 13 -4.03 4.97 -0.68
N ILE A 14 -4.16 3.70 -1.06
CA ILE A 14 -5.36 2.90 -0.83
C ILE A 14 -5.20 2.11 0.48
N GLN A 15 -6.09 2.37 1.44
CA GLN A 15 -6.13 1.67 2.73
C GLN A 15 -7.06 0.47 2.66
N ASP A 16 -8.28 0.63 3.18
CA ASP A 16 -9.21 -0.47 3.44
C ASP A 16 -10.17 -0.68 2.26
N TRP A 17 -10.79 0.39 1.80
CA TRP A 17 -11.75 0.34 0.71
C TRP A 17 -11.03 0.24 -0.62
N TYR A 18 -11.45 -0.71 -1.44
CA TYR A 18 -10.90 -0.83 -2.78
C TYR A 18 -11.28 0.39 -3.61
N HIS A 19 -10.27 1.00 -4.21
CA HIS A 19 -10.39 2.00 -5.26
C HIS A 19 -9.52 1.57 -6.43
N GLU A 20 -9.98 1.82 -7.64
CA GLU A 20 -9.17 1.58 -8.83
C GLU A 20 -7.99 2.57 -8.84
N PRO A 21 -6.73 2.09 -8.85
CA PRO A 21 -5.57 2.97 -8.79
C PRO A 21 -5.26 3.60 -10.15
N ASP A 22 -4.79 4.86 -10.15
CA ASP A 22 -4.29 5.54 -11.35
C ASP A 22 -2.84 5.14 -11.68
N LEU A 23 -2.09 4.69 -10.67
CA LEU A 23 -0.72 4.22 -10.81
C LEU A 23 -0.44 3.07 -9.86
N LEU A 24 0.40 2.15 -10.32
CA LEU A 24 0.91 1.03 -9.53
C LEU A 24 2.43 1.16 -9.41
N ILE A 25 2.95 0.87 -8.23
CA ILE A 25 4.39 0.84 -7.94
C ILE A 25 4.74 -0.60 -7.56
N ASP A 26 5.72 -1.18 -8.25
CA ASP A 26 6.30 -2.46 -7.83
C ASP A 26 7.01 -2.26 -6.49
N ILE A 27 6.58 -3.02 -5.49
CA ILE A 27 7.15 -3.00 -4.14
C ILE A 27 7.71 -4.37 -3.76
N SER A 28 7.94 -5.25 -4.74
CA SER A 28 8.34 -6.64 -4.51
C SER A 28 9.59 -6.76 -3.64
N ASP A 29 10.59 -5.90 -3.85
CA ASP A 29 11.87 -5.91 -3.12
C ASP A 29 11.77 -5.39 -1.68
N VAL A 30 10.73 -4.58 -1.38
CA VAL A 30 10.55 -3.93 -0.07
C VAL A 30 9.31 -4.41 0.68
N PHE A 31 8.58 -5.38 0.12
CA PHE A 31 7.32 -5.86 0.69
C PHE A 31 7.49 -6.40 2.12
N GLU A 32 8.56 -7.17 2.37
CA GLU A 32 8.82 -7.70 3.73
C GLU A 32 9.11 -6.58 4.73
N GLN A 33 9.82 -5.53 4.31
CA GLN A 33 10.05 -4.35 5.16
C GLN A 33 8.73 -3.63 5.50
N LYS A 34 7.83 -3.50 4.52
CA LYS A 34 6.49 -2.96 4.75
C LYS A 34 5.73 -3.80 5.78
N MET A 35 5.72 -5.13 5.63
CA MET A 35 5.01 -6.01 6.56
C MET A 35 5.59 -5.93 7.98
N ASN A 36 6.91 -5.82 8.12
CA ASN A 36 7.55 -5.59 9.41
C ASN A 36 7.15 -4.24 10.03
N ALA A 37 7.06 -3.18 9.22
CA ALA A 37 6.60 -1.87 9.68
C ALA A 37 5.14 -1.89 10.15
N VAL A 38 4.26 -2.65 9.51
CA VAL A 38 2.87 -2.85 9.97
C VAL A 38 2.87 -3.60 11.30
N LYS A 39 3.58 -4.72 11.39
CA LYS A 39 3.65 -5.56 12.60
C LYS A 39 4.27 -4.85 13.81
N ALA A 40 5.05 -3.78 13.60
CA ALA A 40 5.65 -3.00 14.68
C ALA A 40 4.61 -2.30 15.57
N TYR A 41 3.39 -2.07 15.09
CA TYR A 41 2.28 -1.53 15.88
C TYR A 41 1.57 -2.67 16.65
N SER A 42 2.30 -3.30 17.57
CA SER A 42 1.85 -4.52 18.26
C SER A 42 0.48 -4.37 18.93
N THR A 43 0.21 -3.22 19.55
CA THR A 43 -1.06 -2.93 20.25
C THR A 43 -2.25 -2.77 19.30
N GLN A 44 -2.02 -2.63 17.99
CA GLN A 44 -3.08 -2.47 16.98
C GLN A 44 -3.35 -3.78 16.21
N PHE A 45 -2.34 -4.64 16.07
CA PHE A 45 -2.40 -5.85 15.21
C PHE A 45 -2.29 -7.17 15.97
N PHE A 46 -1.98 -7.17 17.26
CA PHE A 46 -1.79 -8.36 18.09
C PHE A 46 -2.49 -8.25 19.46
N ALA A 47 -3.68 -7.65 19.50
CA ALA A 47 -4.52 -7.71 20.69
C ALA A 47 -4.98 -9.17 20.90
N ALA A 48 -4.45 -9.83 21.93
CA ALA A 48 -4.98 -11.12 22.36
C ALA A 48 -6.44 -10.91 22.81
N SER A 49 -7.30 -11.89 22.53
CA SER A 49 -8.73 -11.88 22.92
C SER A 49 -8.97 -11.63 24.41
N ASP A 50 -7.94 -11.85 25.24
CA ASP A 50 -7.95 -11.72 26.71
C ASP A 50 -7.04 -10.57 27.24
N SER A 51 -6.63 -9.63 26.38
CA SER A 51 -5.83 -8.48 26.83
C SER A 51 -6.71 -7.36 27.41
N ASP A 52 -6.32 -6.78 28.54
CA ASP A 52 -6.92 -5.57 29.15
C ASP A 52 -6.79 -4.30 28.27
N GLU A 53 -6.40 -4.45 26.99
CA GLU A 53 -5.97 -3.37 26.08
C GLU A 53 -7.12 -2.78 25.23
N GLY A 54 -8.35 -3.27 25.37
CA GLY A 54 -9.56 -2.68 24.75
C GLY A 54 -10.30 -3.63 23.81
N PRO A 55 -11.40 -3.15 23.16
CA PRO A 55 -12.23 -4.00 22.32
C PRO A 55 -11.50 -4.44 21.06
N GLN A 56 -11.69 -5.71 20.66
CA GLN A 56 -11.19 -6.25 19.40
C GLN A 56 -11.72 -5.44 18.21
N THR A 57 -10.84 -5.04 17.30
CA THR A 57 -11.18 -4.26 16.11
C THR A 57 -10.92 -5.08 14.84
N TYR A 58 -11.49 -4.66 13.70
CA TYR A 58 -11.24 -5.33 12.41
C TYR A 58 -9.73 -5.42 12.09
N ILE A 59 -8.96 -4.37 12.43
CA ILE A 59 -7.53 -4.33 12.16
C ILE A 59 -6.70 -5.21 13.10
N SER A 60 -7.26 -5.63 14.24
CA SER A 60 -6.54 -6.47 15.21
C SER A 60 -6.69 -7.97 14.95
N THR A 61 -7.32 -8.37 13.84
CA THR A 61 -7.43 -9.78 13.44
C THR A 61 -6.30 -10.18 12.47
N PRO A 62 -5.88 -11.45 12.46
CA PRO A 62 -4.96 -11.96 11.44
C PRO A 62 -5.45 -11.71 10.00
N ASP A 63 -6.76 -11.78 9.79
CA ASP A 63 -7.41 -11.54 8.49
C ASP A 63 -7.09 -10.14 7.91
N PHE A 64 -6.84 -9.14 8.77
CA PHE A 64 -6.43 -7.82 8.30
C PHE A 64 -5.07 -7.88 7.58
N LEU A 65 -4.08 -8.56 8.17
CA LEU A 65 -2.75 -8.69 7.56
C LEU A 65 -2.83 -9.49 6.25
N ASP A 66 -3.65 -10.54 6.23
CA ASP A 66 -3.92 -11.31 5.01
C ASP A 66 -4.57 -10.44 3.93
N SER A 67 -5.49 -9.54 4.30
CA SER A 67 -6.09 -8.59 3.36
C SER A 67 -5.06 -7.62 2.75
N VAL A 68 -4.09 -7.17 3.55
CA VAL A 68 -2.99 -6.30 3.08
C VAL A 68 -2.12 -7.05 2.07
N ILE A 69 -1.77 -8.31 2.38
CA ILE A 69 -0.99 -9.18 1.49
C ILE A 69 -1.75 -9.46 0.19
N ALA A 70 -3.02 -9.84 0.30
CA ALA A 70 -3.90 -10.16 -0.82
C ALA A 70 -4.05 -8.96 -1.78
N ARG A 71 -4.26 -7.76 -1.24
CA ARG A 71 -4.34 -6.53 -2.06
C ARG A 71 -3.03 -6.26 -2.79
N ALA A 72 -1.89 -6.36 -2.10
CA ALA A 72 -0.59 -6.15 -2.75
C ALA A 72 -0.31 -7.19 -3.86
N ARG A 73 -0.71 -8.45 -3.66
CA ARG A 73 -0.61 -9.52 -4.66
C ARG A 73 -1.51 -9.30 -5.86
N MET A 74 -2.77 -8.95 -5.60
CA MET A 74 -3.75 -8.65 -6.65
C MET A 74 -3.27 -7.51 -7.55
N LEU A 75 -2.76 -6.43 -6.96
CA LEU A 75 -2.20 -5.31 -7.73
C LEU A 75 -0.90 -5.70 -8.43
N GLY A 76 -0.03 -6.47 -7.79
CA GLY A 76 1.21 -6.97 -8.39
C GLY A 76 0.95 -7.78 -9.66
N LYS A 77 -0.05 -8.65 -9.63
CA LYS A 77 -0.47 -9.44 -10.80
C LYS A 77 -0.80 -8.56 -12.01
N ARG A 78 -1.37 -7.36 -11.82
CA ARG A 78 -1.69 -6.45 -12.93
C ARG A 78 -0.46 -5.85 -13.62
N LEU A 79 0.70 -5.89 -12.96
CA LEU A 79 1.99 -5.47 -13.50
C LEU A 79 2.89 -6.65 -13.90
N GLY A 80 2.46 -7.90 -13.69
CA GLY A 80 3.33 -9.07 -13.83
C GLY A 80 4.40 -9.21 -12.74
N VAL A 81 4.24 -8.55 -11.59
CA VAL A 81 5.21 -8.58 -10.47
C VAL A 81 4.63 -9.23 -9.21
N LYS A 82 5.46 -9.51 -8.21
CA LYS A 82 5.06 -10.23 -7.00
C LYS A 82 4.12 -9.40 -6.13
N TYR A 83 4.45 -8.12 -5.90
CA TYR A 83 3.65 -7.21 -5.06
C TYR A 83 3.66 -5.81 -5.65
N ALA A 84 2.50 -5.14 -5.64
CA ALA A 84 2.41 -3.72 -5.98
C ALA A 84 1.55 -2.93 -5.00
N GLU A 85 1.81 -1.63 -4.94
CA GLU A 85 0.97 -0.64 -4.25
C GLU A 85 0.32 0.31 -5.24
N GLY A 86 -0.95 0.62 -5.00
CA GLY A 86 -1.72 1.52 -5.84
C GLY A 86 -1.93 2.89 -5.22
N PHE A 87 -1.87 3.92 -6.06
CA PHE A 87 -2.16 5.30 -5.67
C PHE A 87 -3.15 5.96 -6.65
N ILE A 88 -3.95 6.87 -6.11
CA ILE A 88 -4.86 7.74 -6.85
C ILE A 88 -4.20 9.12 -7.00
N SER A 89 -4.32 9.70 -8.18
CA SER A 89 -3.76 11.01 -8.51
C SER A 89 -4.84 11.92 -9.11
N GLN A 90 -5.03 13.10 -8.51
CA GLN A 90 -5.87 14.14 -9.12
C GLN A 90 -5.21 14.76 -10.36
N LYS A 91 -3.88 14.68 -10.47
CA LYS A 91 -3.12 15.21 -11.59
C LYS A 91 -2.94 14.13 -12.66
N LYS A 92 -2.98 14.52 -13.94
CA LYS A 92 -2.58 13.64 -15.05
C LYS A 92 -1.10 13.31 -14.97
N ILE A 93 -0.79 12.02 -15.11
CA ILE A 93 0.58 11.49 -15.06
C ILE A 93 1.16 11.56 -16.47
N GLY A 94 2.31 12.22 -16.62
CA GLY A 94 3.07 12.26 -17.85
C GLY A 94 4.38 11.51 -17.70
N ILE A 95 4.75 10.75 -18.73
CA ILE A 95 6.03 10.03 -18.81
C ILE A 95 6.85 10.59 -19.98
N ARG A 96 8.18 10.51 -19.89
CA ARG A 96 9.09 10.98 -20.96
C ARG A 96 9.48 9.89 -21.95
N SER A 97 9.45 8.63 -21.53
CA SER A 97 9.75 7.46 -22.35
C SER A 97 8.86 6.29 -21.92
N LEU A 98 8.60 5.37 -22.86
CA LEU A 98 7.94 4.09 -22.58
C LEU A 98 8.83 3.14 -21.76
N ASP A 99 10.15 3.35 -21.74
CA ASP A 99 11.09 2.54 -20.95
C ASP A 99 10.84 2.64 -19.44
N SER A 100 10.10 3.67 -19.00
CA SER A 100 9.70 3.85 -17.60
C SER A 100 8.48 3.01 -17.21
N ILE A 101 7.86 2.30 -18.16
CA ILE A 101 6.70 1.44 -17.95
C ILE A 101 7.16 0.00 -17.77
N ILE A 102 6.61 -0.71 -16.78
CA ILE A 102 6.80 -2.16 -16.61
C ILE A 102 6.01 -2.89 -17.70
N GLN A 103 6.70 -3.72 -18.50
CA GLN A 103 6.15 -4.43 -19.67
C GLN A 103 6.27 -5.95 -19.51
N ILE A 104 5.90 -6.49 -18.35
CA ILE A 104 5.97 -7.93 -18.07
C ILE A 104 4.63 -8.58 -18.45
N GLU A 105 4.68 -9.67 -19.22
CA GLU A 105 3.50 -10.48 -19.52
C GLU A 105 3.11 -11.35 -18.31
N THR A 106 1.81 -11.48 -18.06
CA THR A 106 1.24 -12.19 -16.89
C THR A 106 0.63 -13.53 -17.27
#